data_AF-A0A1C7PA70-F1
#
_entry.id   AF-A0A1C7PA70-F1
#
_cell.length_a   1.000
_cell.length_b   1.000
_cell.length_c   1.000
_cell.angle_alpha   90.00
_cell.angle_beta   90.00
_cell.angle_gamma   90.00
#
_symmetry.space_group_name_H-M   'P 1'
#
loop_
_entity.id
_entity.type
_entity.pdbx_description
1 polymer ?
#
loop_
_entity_poly.entity_id
_entity_poly.type
_entity_poly.pdbx_seq_one_letter_code
_entity_poly.pdbx_strand_id
1 'polypeptide(L)'
;MKSLSLLMSAAALGICALVSCESRPYPVGFHLEADGGEGGSNFVVKHKGRFYDRSPFLSLVHFQKFASFLNPDGSYCVVLEAKPEMQMRLNTMTQASIGKHILPTVAGLSFEPLVIKEPNTDGKLVIWNGLNGYDLYMISKHVEPAQPEIEEKRYLKEDPRPPRPKPQAQPAKPSSPLTRPDIEEIESPQG
;
A
#
# COMPACT_ATOMS: atom_id res chain seq x y z
N MET A 1 50.09 43.84 -32.07
CA MET A 1 49.39 42.86 -32.93
C MET A 1 49.40 41.52 -32.21
N LYS A 2 48.19 40.93 -32.03
CA LYS A 2 47.88 39.55 -31.56
C LYS A 2 48.20 39.26 -30.08
N SER A 3 47.42 38.57 -29.25
CA SER A 3 45.98 38.25 -29.11
C SER A 3 45.90 37.35 -27.86
N LEU A 4 44.83 37.44 -27.04
CA LEU A 4 44.18 36.33 -26.29
C LEU A 4 45.03 35.51 -25.28
N SER A 5 44.58 35.03 -24.13
CA SER A 5 43.26 34.82 -23.55
C SER A 5 43.37 34.67 -22.03
N LEU A 6 42.34 35.16 -21.37
CA LEU A 6 41.89 34.87 -20.01
C LEU A 6 41.66 33.35 -19.79
N LEU A 7 41.99 32.81 -18.62
CA LEU A 7 41.32 31.62 -18.11
C LEU A 7 41.29 31.62 -16.57
N MET A 8 40.17 32.14 -16.08
CA MET A 8 39.60 31.87 -14.76
C MET A 8 39.16 30.40 -14.72
N SER A 9 39.59 29.65 -13.71
CA SER A 9 38.93 28.41 -13.30
C SER A 9 38.53 28.52 -11.84
N ALA A 10 37.27 28.93 -11.63
CA ALA A 10 36.59 28.84 -10.35
C ALA A 10 36.26 27.36 -10.08
N ALA A 11 36.72 26.85 -8.95
CA ALA A 11 36.38 25.52 -8.45
C ALA A 11 34.91 25.51 -8.00
N ALA A 12 34.04 24.87 -8.79
CA ALA A 12 32.67 24.57 -8.38
C ALA A 12 32.68 23.31 -7.51
N LEU A 13 32.49 23.47 -6.20
CA LEU A 13 32.19 22.41 -5.25
C LEU A 13 30.80 21.83 -5.58
N GLY A 14 30.78 20.71 -6.30
CA GLY A 14 29.57 19.94 -6.56
C GLY A 14 29.11 19.20 -5.31
N ILE A 15 28.02 19.68 -4.69
CA ILE A 15 27.27 18.92 -3.69
C ILE A 15 26.46 17.86 -4.45
N CYS A 16 26.96 16.63 -4.50
CA CYS A 16 26.15 15.48 -4.90
C CYS A 16 25.10 15.22 -3.81
N ALA A 17 23.90 15.73 -4.02
CA ALA A 17 22.71 15.27 -3.31
C ALA A 17 22.42 13.82 -3.74
N LEU A 18 22.97 12.86 -3.01
CA LEU A 18 22.55 11.47 -3.09
C LEU A 18 21.14 11.39 -2.50
N VAL A 19 20.13 11.53 -3.35
CA VAL A 19 18.77 11.11 -3.02
C VAL A 19 18.84 9.60 -2.78
N SER A 20 18.89 9.18 -1.52
CA SER A 20 18.71 7.80 -1.12
C SER A 20 17.29 7.41 -1.53
N CYS A 21 17.17 6.81 -2.71
CA CYS A 21 15.94 6.21 -3.17
C CYS A 21 15.81 4.90 -2.39
N GLU A 22 15.38 4.97 -1.13
CA GLU A 22 15.03 3.79 -0.36
C GLU A 22 14.02 3.00 -1.19
N SER A 23 14.38 1.76 -1.54
CA SER A 23 13.51 0.87 -2.29
C SER A 23 12.23 0.71 -1.48
N ARG A 24 11.11 1.25 -1.97
CA ARG A 24 9.82 1.10 -1.30
C ARG A 24 9.57 -0.39 -1.09
N PRO A 25 9.15 -0.81 0.12
CA PRO A 25 8.90 -2.22 0.39
C PRO A 25 7.87 -2.77 -0.60
N TYR A 26 7.97 -4.06 -0.90
CA TYR A 26 7.04 -4.72 -1.81
C TYR A 26 5.60 -4.42 -1.37
N PRO A 27 4.76 -3.76 -2.20
CA PRO A 27 3.55 -3.15 -1.70
C PRO A 27 2.49 -4.23 -1.47
N VAL A 28 2.31 -4.59 -0.20
CA VAL A 28 1.22 -5.45 0.29
C VAL A 28 0.42 -4.65 1.31
N GLY A 29 -0.89 -4.59 1.13
CA GLY A 29 -1.79 -3.81 1.96
C GLY A 29 -3.11 -4.52 2.23
N PHE A 30 -3.67 -4.28 3.41
CA PHE A 30 -5.01 -4.72 3.79
C PHE A 30 -5.86 -3.47 4.01
N HIS A 31 -6.91 -3.34 3.21
CA HIS A 31 -7.76 -2.17 3.15
C HIS A 31 -9.12 -2.53 3.74
N LEU A 32 -9.62 -1.72 4.67
CA LEU A 32 -10.93 -1.94 5.27
C LEU A 32 -12.01 -1.38 4.35
N GLU A 33 -13.16 -2.06 4.26
CA GLU A 33 -14.33 -1.53 3.58
C GLU A 33 -14.80 -0.23 4.28
N ALA A 34 -14.97 0.81 3.47
CA ALA A 34 -15.42 2.11 3.92
C ALA A 34 -16.95 2.15 3.96
N ASP A 35 -17.51 2.85 4.95
CA ASP A 35 -18.91 3.29 4.90
C ASP A 35 -18.98 4.36 3.82
N GLY A 36 -19.48 3.99 2.63
CA GLY A 36 -19.17 4.67 1.37
C GLY A 36 -19.25 6.20 1.35
N GLY A 37 -18.43 6.83 0.51
CA GLY A 37 -18.63 8.20 0.01
C GLY A 37 -18.24 9.37 0.91
N GLU A 38 -18.13 9.21 2.23
CA GLU A 38 -17.80 10.33 3.14
C GLU A 38 -16.37 10.86 2.95
N GLY A 39 -15.45 9.99 2.52
CA GLY A 39 -14.17 10.41 1.95
C GLY A 39 -14.35 10.64 0.45
N GLY A 40 -14.17 11.87 -0.02
CA GLY A 40 -14.15 12.16 -1.46
C GLY A 40 -13.30 11.15 -2.24
N SER A 41 -13.57 10.95 -3.54
CA SER A 41 -13.02 9.85 -4.37
C SER A 41 -11.50 9.60 -4.29
N ASN A 42 -10.74 10.55 -3.78
CA ASN A 42 -9.30 10.45 -3.52
C ASN A 42 -8.93 9.50 -2.37
N PHE A 43 -9.85 9.21 -1.45
CA PHE A 43 -9.60 8.43 -0.24
C PHE A 43 -10.08 6.98 -0.31
N VAL A 44 -10.78 6.59 -1.38
CA VAL A 44 -11.35 5.25 -1.51
C VAL A 44 -10.93 4.56 -2.81
N VAL A 45 -10.92 3.22 -2.79
CA VAL A 45 -10.71 2.34 -3.95
C VAL A 45 -11.98 1.51 -4.14
N LYS A 46 -12.49 1.45 -5.38
CA LYS A 46 -13.66 0.62 -5.71
C LYS A 46 -13.21 -0.75 -6.19
N HIS A 47 -13.70 -1.82 -5.58
CA HIS A 47 -13.47 -3.20 -6.00
C HIS A 47 -14.77 -4.02 -5.88
N LYS A 48 -15.16 -4.71 -6.96
CA LYS A 48 -16.39 -5.54 -7.03
C LYS A 48 -17.65 -4.84 -6.47
N GLY A 49 -17.80 -3.54 -6.74
CA GLY A 49 -18.96 -2.75 -6.29
C GLY A 49 -18.88 -2.21 -4.86
N ARG A 50 -17.85 -2.54 -4.09
CA ARG A 50 -17.61 -2.03 -2.73
C ARG A 50 -16.51 -0.97 -2.72
N PHE A 51 -16.53 -0.10 -1.72
CA PHE A 51 -15.52 0.92 -1.50
C PHE A 51 -14.63 0.54 -0.32
N TYR A 52 -13.33 0.72 -0.48
CA TYR A 52 -12.33 0.42 0.54
C TYR A 52 -11.46 1.65 0.80
N ASP A 53 -11.00 1.83 2.03
CA ASP A 53 -10.05 2.88 2.35
C ASP A 53 -8.78 2.72 1.51
N ARG A 54 -8.35 3.81 0.87
CA ARG A 54 -7.12 3.80 0.06
C ARG A 54 -5.88 3.58 0.93
N SER A 55 -5.90 4.08 2.16
CA SER A 55 -4.84 3.80 3.13
C SER A 55 -5.03 2.42 3.72
N PRO A 56 -4.05 1.51 3.60
CA PRO A 56 -4.16 0.21 4.26
C PRO A 56 -4.08 0.38 5.78
N PHE A 57 -4.89 -0.37 6.52
CA PHE A 57 -4.82 -0.39 7.99
C PHE A 57 -3.71 -1.32 8.51
N LEU A 58 -3.30 -2.29 7.69
CA LEU A 58 -2.11 -3.13 7.86
C LEU A 58 -1.38 -3.30 6.53
N SER A 59 -0.09 -3.50 6.59
CA SER A 59 0.82 -3.64 5.46
C SER A 59 1.97 -4.55 5.84
N LEU A 60 2.82 -4.93 4.88
CA LEU A 60 3.83 -5.96 5.06
C LEU A 60 4.73 -5.76 6.31
N VAL A 61 5.04 -4.51 6.66
CA VAL A 61 5.87 -4.16 7.83
C VAL A 61 5.26 -4.55 9.18
N HIS A 62 3.97 -4.84 9.22
CA HIS A 62 3.21 -5.18 10.42
C HIS A 62 3.15 -6.69 10.72
N PHE A 63 3.76 -7.50 9.85
CA PHE A 63 3.77 -8.96 9.97
C PHE A 63 5.17 -9.46 10.31
N GLN A 64 5.24 -10.56 11.06
CA GLN A 64 6.49 -11.19 11.48
C GLN A 64 6.79 -12.47 10.69
N LYS A 65 5.76 -13.26 10.40
CA LYS A 65 5.90 -14.54 9.73
C LYS A 65 4.91 -14.69 8.60
N PHE A 66 5.26 -15.49 7.59
CA PHE A 66 4.33 -15.93 6.57
C PHE A 66 4.47 -17.41 6.26
N ALA A 67 3.39 -18.02 5.77
CA ALA A 67 3.41 -19.36 5.20
C ALA A 67 2.56 -19.37 3.93
N SER A 68 2.94 -20.16 2.94
CA SER A 68 2.17 -20.31 1.70
C SER A 68 1.60 -21.73 1.51
N PHE A 69 0.53 -21.81 0.73
CA PHE A 69 -0.12 -23.06 0.35
C PHE A 69 -0.36 -23.05 -1.15
N LEU A 70 -0.03 -24.15 -1.82
CA LEU A 70 -0.26 -24.30 -3.25
C LEU A 70 -1.73 -24.65 -3.51
N ASN A 71 -2.37 -23.92 -4.40
CA ASN A 71 -3.72 -24.18 -4.86
C ASN A 71 -3.75 -25.17 -6.04
N PRO A 72 -4.91 -25.79 -6.32
CA PRO A 72 -5.08 -26.66 -7.49
C PRO A 72 -4.78 -25.99 -8.83
N ASP A 73 -4.96 -24.67 -8.93
CA ASP A 73 -4.69 -23.88 -10.13
C ASP A 73 -3.21 -23.50 -10.30
N GLY A 74 -2.34 -23.95 -9.39
CA GLY A 74 -0.90 -23.65 -9.40
C GLY A 74 -0.53 -22.30 -8.78
N SER A 75 -1.50 -21.49 -8.34
CA SER A 75 -1.25 -20.27 -7.58
C SER A 75 -1.01 -20.56 -6.10
N TYR A 76 -0.54 -19.56 -5.35
CA TYR A 76 -0.35 -19.66 -3.92
C TYR A 76 -1.39 -18.84 -3.15
N CYS A 77 -1.80 -19.38 -2.00
CA CYS A 77 -2.35 -18.61 -0.89
C CYS A 77 -1.21 -18.25 0.07
N VAL A 78 -1.34 -17.13 0.78
CA VAL A 78 -0.39 -16.74 1.83
C VAL A 78 -1.13 -16.40 3.11
N VAL A 79 -0.68 -16.97 4.22
CA VAL A 79 -1.08 -16.57 5.57
C VAL A 79 0.03 -15.73 6.17
N LEU A 80 -0.31 -14.54 6.66
CA LEU A 80 0.58 -13.60 7.33
C LEU A 80 0.22 -13.53 8.81
N GLU A 81 1.21 -13.67 9.66
CA GLU A 81 1.10 -13.58 11.12
C GLU A 81 1.54 -12.18 11.58
N ALA A 82 0.63 -11.45 12.21
CA ALA A 82 0.89 -10.10 12.70
C ALA A 82 1.91 -10.13 13.85
N LYS A 83 2.76 -9.10 13.90
CA LYS A 83 3.64 -8.87 15.05
C LYS A 83 2.81 -8.74 16.34
N PRO A 84 3.30 -9.15 17.52
CA PRO A 84 2.54 -9.11 18.76
C PRO A 84 1.89 -7.76 19.06
N GLU A 85 2.61 -6.66 18.82
CA GLU A 85 2.12 -5.29 19.01
C GLU A 85 0.99 -4.90 18.04
N MET A 86 0.84 -5.62 16.92
CA MET A 86 -0.19 -5.39 15.91
C MET A 86 -1.42 -6.29 16.09
N GLN A 87 -1.32 -7.37 16.87
CA GLN A 87 -2.44 -8.30 17.09
C GLN A 87 -3.63 -7.61 17.75
N MET A 88 -3.39 -6.79 18.77
CA MET A 88 -4.46 -6.02 19.43
C MET A 88 -5.14 -5.05 18.47
N ARG A 89 -4.36 -4.36 17.60
CA ARG A 89 -4.93 -3.48 16.58
C ARG A 89 -5.80 -4.25 15.60
N LEU A 90 -5.33 -5.40 15.11
CA LEU A 90 -6.10 -6.24 14.19
C LEU A 90 -7.42 -6.71 14.83
N ASN A 91 -7.37 -7.15 16.09
CA ASN A 91 -8.55 -7.52 16.86
C ASN A 91 -9.54 -6.35 16.98
N THR A 92 -9.10 -5.19 17.48
CA THR A 92 -9.98 -4.03 17.66
C THR A 92 -10.60 -3.56 16.32
N MET A 93 -9.80 -3.50 15.25
CA MET A 93 -10.29 -3.07 13.94
C MET A 93 -11.33 -4.04 13.38
N THR A 94 -11.12 -5.35 13.53
CA THR A 94 -12.06 -6.37 13.06
C THR A 94 -13.32 -6.43 13.92
N GLN A 95 -13.19 -6.31 15.25
CA GLN A 95 -14.33 -6.22 16.17
C GLN A 95 -15.26 -5.05 15.82
N ALA A 96 -14.70 -3.88 15.50
CA ALA A 96 -15.48 -2.70 15.10
C ALA A 96 -16.10 -2.80 13.70
N SER A 97 -15.70 -3.81 12.91
CA SER A 97 -16.01 -3.91 11.49
C SER A 97 -16.66 -5.24 11.11
N ILE A 98 -17.31 -5.91 12.05
CA ILE A 98 -18.05 -7.14 11.78
C ILE A 98 -19.11 -6.89 10.69
N GLY A 99 -19.19 -7.79 9.72
CA GLY A 99 -20.04 -7.67 8.53
C GLY A 99 -19.40 -6.94 7.35
N LYS A 100 -18.29 -6.22 7.56
CA LYS A 100 -17.51 -5.56 6.50
C LYS A 100 -16.46 -6.49 5.89
N HIS A 101 -15.79 -5.99 4.84
CA HIS A 101 -14.75 -6.73 4.15
C HIS A 101 -13.36 -6.11 4.35
N ILE A 102 -12.33 -6.96 4.32
CA ILE A 102 -10.93 -6.57 4.18
C ILE A 102 -10.50 -6.91 2.77
N LEU A 103 -10.01 -5.95 2.00
CA LEU A 103 -9.43 -6.16 0.68
C LEU A 103 -7.91 -6.30 0.78
N PRO A 104 -7.33 -7.48 0.49
CA PRO A 104 -5.89 -7.61 0.31
C PRO A 104 -5.47 -7.05 -1.05
N THR A 105 -4.35 -6.34 -1.06
CA THR A 105 -3.67 -5.92 -2.28
C THR A 105 -2.21 -6.37 -2.26
N VAL A 106 -1.73 -6.90 -3.37
CA VAL A 106 -0.32 -7.28 -3.56
C VAL A 106 0.16 -6.71 -4.88
N ALA A 107 1.22 -5.93 -4.82
CA ALA A 107 1.78 -5.27 -5.99
C ALA A 107 0.75 -4.37 -6.72
N GLY A 108 -0.28 -3.87 -6.02
CA GLY A 108 -1.38 -3.10 -6.63
C GLY A 108 -2.44 -3.94 -7.35
N LEU A 109 -2.36 -5.26 -7.28
CA LEU A 109 -3.46 -6.16 -7.65
C LEU A 109 -4.37 -6.36 -6.45
N SER A 110 -5.68 -6.31 -6.68
CA SER A 110 -6.71 -6.58 -5.66
C SER A 110 -7.10 -8.05 -5.67
N PHE A 111 -7.13 -8.68 -4.49
CA PHE A 111 -7.45 -10.10 -4.30
C PHE A 111 -8.86 -10.28 -3.72
N GLU A 112 -9.26 -11.53 -3.50
CA GLU A 112 -10.57 -11.82 -2.93
C GLU A 112 -10.73 -11.18 -1.54
N PRO A 113 -11.76 -10.34 -1.33
CA PRO A 113 -11.97 -9.73 -0.02
C PRO A 113 -12.36 -10.75 1.06
N LEU A 114 -11.84 -10.55 2.26
CA LEU A 114 -12.16 -11.36 3.44
C LEU A 114 -13.39 -10.77 4.14
N VAL A 115 -14.41 -11.58 4.40
CA VAL A 115 -15.56 -11.15 5.21
C VAL A 115 -15.17 -11.22 6.69
N ILE A 116 -15.36 -10.13 7.43
CA ILE A 116 -15.16 -10.09 8.88
C ILE A 116 -16.41 -10.65 9.55
N LYS A 117 -16.39 -11.94 9.88
CA LYS A 117 -17.52 -12.60 10.57
C LYS A 117 -17.42 -12.51 12.10
N GLU A 118 -16.20 -12.40 12.61
CA GLU A 118 -15.86 -12.35 14.02
C GLU A 118 -14.56 -11.54 14.22
N PRO A 119 -14.28 -11.07 15.44
CA PRO A 119 -13.00 -10.44 15.75
C PRO A 119 -11.84 -11.39 15.47
N ASN A 120 -10.80 -10.89 14.81
CA ASN A 120 -9.59 -11.65 14.56
C ASN A 120 -8.73 -11.66 15.84
N THR A 121 -8.72 -12.79 16.52
CA THR A 121 -8.02 -12.99 17.80
C THR A 121 -6.71 -13.75 17.65
N ASP A 122 -6.47 -14.40 16.52
CA ASP A 122 -5.28 -15.21 16.26
C ASP A 122 -4.13 -14.43 15.60
N GLY A 123 -4.39 -13.18 15.22
CA GLY A 123 -3.38 -12.30 14.62
C GLY A 123 -3.07 -12.64 13.16
N LYS A 124 -3.87 -13.46 12.47
CA LYS A 124 -3.55 -13.97 11.13
C LYS A 124 -4.44 -13.37 10.06
N LEU A 125 -3.85 -12.95 8.95
CA LEU A 125 -4.58 -12.56 7.75
C LEU A 125 -4.15 -13.42 6.58
N VAL A 126 -5.10 -13.71 5.68
CA VAL A 126 -4.88 -14.57 4.53
C VAL A 126 -5.09 -13.80 3.23
N ILE A 127 -4.25 -14.07 2.25
CA ILE A 127 -4.41 -13.64 0.87
C ILE A 127 -4.76 -14.89 0.08
N TRP A 128 -6.02 -14.97 -0.35
CA TRP A 128 -6.53 -16.12 -1.11
C TRP A 128 -6.20 -16.00 -2.59
N ASN A 129 -5.59 -17.07 -3.12
CA ASN A 129 -5.39 -17.35 -4.54
C ASN A 129 -4.56 -16.31 -5.32
N GLY A 130 -4.03 -16.72 -6.47
CA GLY A 130 -3.46 -15.81 -7.47
C GLY A 130 -2.06 -15.26 -7.18
N LEU A 131 -1.44 -15.58 -6.04
CA LEU A 131 -0.03 -15.24 -5.82
C LEU A 131 0.86 -16.22 -6.57
N ASN A 132 2.00 -15.73 -7.05
CA ASN A 132 3.01 -16.54 -7.72
C ASN A 132 4.30 -16.63 -6.88
N GLY A 133 5.26 -17.46 -7.32
CA GLY A 133 6.52 -17.61 -6.60
C GLY A 133 7.36 -16.33 -6.47
N TYR A 134 7.16 -15.35 -7.36
CA TYR A 134 7.81 -14.04 -7.25
C TYR A 134 7.18 -13.20 -6.14
N ASP A 135 5.86 -13.24 -5.97
CA ASP A 135 5.20 -12.61 -4.82
C ASP A 135 5.74 -13.18 -3.51
N LEU A 136 5.90 -14.50 -3.42
CA LEU A 136 6.47 -15.16 -2.23
C LEU A 136 7.92 -14.71 -1.97
N TYR A 137 8.73 -14.68 -3.03
CA TYR A 137 10.11 -14.20 -2.95
C TYR A 137 10.17 -12.77 -2.41
N MET A 138 9.34 -11.87 -2.95
CA MET A 138 9.32 -10.47 -2.53
C MET A 138 8.77 -10.28 -1.11
N ILE A 139 7.78 -11.07 -0.69
CA ILE A 139 7.30 -11.10 0.70
C ILE A 139 8.42 -11.53 1.65
N SER A 140 9.18 -12.58 1.28
CA SER A 140 10.27 -13.12 2.11
C SER A 140 11.43 -12.14 2.35
N LYS A 141 11.54 -11.07 1.55
CA LYS A 141 12.51 -9.99 1.79
C LYS A 141 12.16 -9.12 2.99
N HIS A 142 10.93 -9.18 3.48
CA HIS A 142 10.42 -8.32 4.54
C HIS A 142 9.78 -9.07 5.71
N VAL A 143 9.31 -10.31 5.48
CA VAL A 143 8.63 -11.14 6.47
C VAL A 143 9.26 -12.52 6.47
N GLU A 144 9.59 -13.06 7.64
CA GLU A 144 10.27 -14.34 7.73
C GLU A 144 9.32 -15.50 7.32
N PRO A 145 9.75 -16.46 6.50
CA PRO A 145 8.96 -17.64 6.24
C PRO A 145 8.88 -18.51 7.50
N ALA A 146 7.68 -18.99 7.84
CA ALA A 146 7.49 -19.91 8.96
C ALA A 146 8.21 -21.25 8.74
N GLN A 147 8.40 -21.65 7.47
CA GLN A 147 9.15 -22.84 7.06
C GLN A 147 10.07 -22.50 5.87
N PRO A 148 11.27 -21.94 6.12
CA PRO A 148 12.15 -21.42 5.07
C PRO A 148 12.46 -22.43 3.96
N GLU A 149 12.78 -23.67 4.32
CA GLU A 149 13.15 -24.73 3.36
C GLU A 149 12.03 -25.11 2.38
N ILE A 150 10.77 -24.91 2.77
CA ILE A 150 9.61 -25.15 1.91
C ILE A 150 9.39 -23.94 1.01
N GLU A 151 9.42 -22.74 1.58
CA GLU A 151 9.14 -21.51 0.85
C GLU A 151 10.20 -21.22 -0.23
N GLU A 152 11.48 -21.45 0.08
CA GLU A 152 12.59 -21.24 -0.86
C GLU A 152 12.44 -22.06 -2.15
N LYS A 153 11.87 -23.26 -2.07
CA LYS A 153 11.61 -24.12 -3.25
C LYS A 153 10.48 -23.58 -4.15
N ARG A 154 9.69 -22.63 -3.65
CA ARG A 154 8.53 -22.04 -4.35
C ARG A 154 8.86 -20.71 -5.01
N TYR A 155 10.00 -20.12 -4.69
CA TYR A 155 10.36 -18.77 -5.14
C TYR A 155 10.67 -18.70 -6.64
N LEU A 156 10.25 -17.60 -7.25
CA LEU A 156 10.69 -17.17 -8.57
C LEU A 156 11.43 -15.84 -8.43
N LYS A 157 12.58 -15.69 -9.11
CA LYS A 157 13.38 -14.45 -9.04
C LYS A 157 12.85 -13.33 -9.94
N GLU A 158 12.04 -13.69 -10.93
CA GLU A 158 11.46 -12.78 -11.91
C GLU A 158 9.94 -12.85 -11.83
N ASP A 159 9.27 -11.71 -11.98
CA ASP A 159 7.81 -11.66 -11.99
C ASP A 159 7.29 -12.27 -13.31
N PRO A 160 6.56 -13.40 -13.27
CA PRO A 160 6.02 -14.00 -14.49
C PRO A 160 4.86 -13.20 -15.09
N ARG A 161 4.35 -12.18 -14.38
CA ARG A 161 3.26 -11.33 -14.86
C ARG A 161 3.78 -10.30 -15.87
N PRO A 162 2.99 -9.95 -16.90
CA PRO A 162 3.36 -8.88 -17.81
C PRO A 162 3.55 -7.56 -17.05
N PRO A 163 4.49 -6.70 -17.47
CA PRO A 163 4.73 -5.42 -16.83
C PRO A 163 3.43 -4.60 -16.76
N ARG A 164 3.12 -4.07 -15.57
CA ARG A 164 1.98 -3.18 -15.42
C ARG A 164 2.24 -1.86 -16.18
N PRO A 165 1.22 -1.28 -16.84
CA PRO A 165 1.32 0.06 -17.37
C PRO A 165 1.75 1.02 -16.25
N LYS A 166 2.76 1.85 -16.50
CA LYS A 166 3.10 2.92 -15.56
C LYS A 166 1.87 3.81 -15.41
N PRO A 167 1.47 4.21 -14.18
CA PRO A 167 0.42 5.20 -14.00
C PRO A 167 0.78 6.41 -14.87
N GLN A 168 -0.06 6.72 -15.86
CA GLN A 168 0.11 7.96 -16.61
C GLN A 168 -0.01 9.09 -15.58
N ALA A 169 0.99 9.95 -15.52
CA ALA A 169 0.92 11.14 -14.69
C ALA A 169 -0.33 11.90 -15.12
N GLN A 170 -1.37 11.89 -14.28
CA GLN A 170 -2.51 12.75 -14.52
C GLN A 170 -1.96 14.19 -14.43
N PRO A 171 -2.18 15.04 -15.45
CA PRO A 171 -1.82 16.44 -15.33
C PRO A 171 -2.48 16.95 -14.05
N ALA A 172 -1.69 17.60 -13.18
CA ALA A 172 -2.19 18.15 -11.93
C ALA A 172 -3.46 18.96 -12.26
N LYS A 173 -4.61 18.52 -11.73
CA LYS A 173 -5.80 19.37 -11.81
C LYS A 173 -5.41 20.69 -11.12
N PRO A 174 -5.54 21.84 -11.80
CA PRO A 174 -5.28 23.11 -11.14
C PRO A 174 -6.17 23.15 -9.90
N SER A 175 -5.54 23.37 -8.74
CA SER A 175 -6.26 23.58 -7.50
C SER A 175 -7.18 24.77 -7.72
N SER A 176 -8.50 24.54 -7.71
CA SER A 176 -9.46 25.64 -7.67
C SER A 176 -9.06 26.57 -6.52
N PRO A 177 -8.99 27.89 -6.74
CA PRO A 177 -8.77 28.83 -5.65
C PRO A 177 -9.81 28.55 -4.56
N LEU A 178 -9.37 28.45 -3.31
CA LEU A 178 -10.25 28.52 -2.16
C LEU A 178 -10.89 29.91 -2.18
N THR A 179 -12.05 30.03 -2.82
CA THR A 179 -12.89 31.22 -2.65
C THR A 179 -13.32 31.21 -1.19
N ARG A 180 -12.78 32.15 -0.40
CA ARG A 180 -13.27 32.39 0.95
C ARG A 180 -14.79 32.65 0.83
N PRO A 181 -15.64 32.02 1.65
CA PRO A 181 -17.03 32.45 1.71
C PRO A 181 -17.03 33.91 2.17
N ASP A 182 -17.75 34.75 1.40
CA ASP A 182 -18.00 36.13 1.76
C ASP A 182 -18.66 36.15 3.14
N ILE A 183 -18.01 36.81 4.09
CA ILE A 183 -18.56 37.04 5.42
C ILE A 183 -19.66 38.08 5.22
N GLU A 184 -20.92 37.65 5.21
CA GLU A 184 -22.05 38.56 5.35
C GLU A 184 -21.91 39.26 6.72
N GLU A 185 -21.76 40.57 6.65
CA GLU A 185 -21.69 41.48 7.78
C GLU A 185 -23.03 41.45 8.51
N ILE A 186 -23.07 40.77 9.66
CA ILE A 186 -24.25 40.73 10.53
C ILE A 186 -24.39 42.11 11.18
N GLU A 187 -25.27 42.95 10.65
CA GLU A 187 -25.71 44.17 11.35
C GLU A 187 -26.32 43.78 12.70
N SER A 188 -25.75 44.32 13.77
CA SER A 188 -26.27 44.17 15.13
C SER A 188 -27.52 45.04 15.32
N PRO A 189 -28.57 44.54 15.99
CA PRO A 189 -29.77 45.34 16.23
C PRO A 189 -29.44 46.43 17.26
N GLN A 190 -29.61 47.70 16.87
CA GLN A 190 -29.73 48.80 17.82
C GLN A 190 -31.16 48.79 18.40
N GLY A 191 -31.24 49.00 19.72
CA GLY A 191 -32.45 48.82 20.53
C GLY A 191 -33.57 49.82 20.31
#